data_AF-A0A0M9E762-F1
#
_entry.id   AF-A0A0M9E762-F1
#
_cell.length_a   1.000
_cell.length_b   1.000
_cell.length_c   1.000
_cell.angle_alpha   90.00
_cell.angle_beta   90.00
_cell.angle_gamma   90.00
#
_symmetry.space_group_name_H-M   'P 1'
#
loop_
_entity.id
_entity.type
_entity.pdbx_description
1 polymer ?
#
loop_
_entity_poly.entity_id
_entity_poly.type
_entity_poly.pdbx_seq_one_letter_code
_entity_poly.pdbx_strand_id
1 'polypeptide(L)' 'MEILKLLENSNFIKSYEIIDYRRWSDGLYYKLKIIFINDSVLFAKEYIDSNEKNYSFHWQNNKNQLIFSFENNN' A
#
# COMPACT_ATOMS: atom_id res chain seq x y z
N MET A 1 -1.41 -4.22 -11.73
CA MET A 1 -1.08 -4.96 -10.50
C MET A 1 -2.36 -5.46 -9.85
N GLU A 2 -2.39 -6.67 -9.29
CA GLU A 2 -3.60 -7.23 -8.67
C GLU A 2 -4.16 -6.34 -7.55
N ILE A 3 -3.29 -5.69 -6.77
CA ILE A 3 -3.71 -4.77 -5.71
C ILE A 3 -4.59 -3.62 -6.21
N LEU A 4 -4.31 -3.03 -7.38
CA LEU A 4 -5.14 -1.94 -7.91
C LEU A 4 -6.54 -2.43 -8.29
N LYS A 5 -6.65 -3.64 -8.85
CA LYS A 5 -7.94 -4.27 -9.14
C LYS A 5 -8.73 -4.52 -7.85
N LEU A 6 -8.06 -4.93 -6.76
CA LEU A 6 -8.72 -5.11 -5.46
C LEU A 6 -9.24 -3.78 -4.90
N LEU A 7 -8.46 -2.70 -5.03
CA LEU A 7 -8.86 -1.37 -4.58
C LEU A 7 -10.06 -0.83 -5.37
N GLU A 8 -10.08 -1.02 -6.69
CA GLU A 8 -11.18 -0.57 -7.57
C GLU A 8 -12.50 -1.30 -7.34
N ASN A 9 -12.45 -2.57 -6.91
CA ASN A 9 -13.64 -3.40 -6.69
C ASN A 9 -14.16 -3.36 -5.24
N SER A 10 -13.55 -2.56 -4.36
CA SER A 10 -13.86 -2.55 -2.93
C SER A 10 -14.71 -1.34 -2.53
N ASN A 11 -15.95 -1.56 -2.07
CA ASN A 11 -16.87 -0.49 -1.67
C ASN A 11 -16.47 0.30 -0.41
N PHE A 12 -15.47 -0.20 0.34
CA PHE A 12 -14.93 0.47 1.53
C PHE A 12 -13.73 1.39 1.22
N ILE A 13 -13.29 1.42 -0.04
CA ILE A 13 -12.22 2.30 -0.52
C ILE A 13 -12.87 3.57 -1.08
N LYS A 14 -12.46 4.73 -0.55
CA LYS A 14 -12.91 6.05 -1.02
C LYS A 14 -12.09 6.50 -2.23
N SER A 15 -10.78 6.32 -2.17
CA SER A 15 -9.85 6.62 -3.26
C SER A 15 -8.48 6.01 -2.98
N TYR A 16 -7.62 5.96 -3.98
CA TYR A 16 -6.21 5.61 -3.80
C TYR A 16 -5.31 6.48 -4.67
N GLU A 17 -4.05 6.58 -4.28
CA GLU A 17 -3.00 7.33 -4.98
C GLU A 17 -1.75 6.46 -5.07
N ILE A 18 -1.17 6.38 -6.26
CA ILE A 18 0.14 5.76 -6.49
C ILE A 18 1.19 6.83 -6.23
N ILE A 19 1.88 6.75 -5.10
CA ILE A 19 2.91 7.72 -4.70
C ILE A 19 4.22 7.47 -5.46
N ASP A 20 4.60 6.20 -5.59
CA ASP A 20 5.80 5.80 -6.32
C ASP A 20 5.53 4.43 -6.95
N TYR A 21 6.01 4.25 -8.16
CA TYR A 21 5.95 2.98 -8.87
C TYR A 21 7.21 2.84 -9.72
N ARG A 22 7.95 1.76 -9.48
CA ARG A 22 9.16 1.42 -10.22
C ARG A 22 9.08 -0.04 -10.62
N ARG A 23 9.55 -0.32 -11.82
CA ARG A 23 9.61 -1.68 -12.35
C ARG A 23 10.91 -1.84 -13.10
N TRP A 24 11.53 -2.99 -12.93
CA TRP A 24 12.73 -3.41 -13.64
C TRP A 24 12.54 -4.85 -14.13
N SER A 25 13.59 -5.45 -14.67
CA SER A 25 13.55 -6.77 -15.33
C SER A 25 13.04 -7.89 -14.43
N ASP A 26 13.48 -7.90 -13.18
CA ASP A 26 13.29 -8.99 -12.22
C ASP A 26 12.59 -8.53 -10.94
N GLY A 27 11.99 -7.34 -10.94
CA GLY A 27 11.35 -6.82 -9.75
C GLY A 27 10.49 -5.59 -9.96
N LEU A 28 9.86 -5.19 -8.86
CA LEU A 28 9.01 -4.02 -8.78
C LEU A 28 9.04 -3.41 -7.39
N TYR A 29 8.76 -2.12 -7.35
CA TYR A 29 8.48 -1.38 -6.14
C TYR A 29 7.21 -0.57 -6.34
N TYR A 30 6.37 -0.51 -5.33
CA TYR A 30 5.29 0.46 -5.28
C TYR A 30 5.10 1.03 -3.88
N LYS A 31 4.57 2.26 -3.86
CA LYS A 31 4.06 2.92 -2.68
C LYS A 31 2.67 3.46 -2.99
N LEU A 32 1.69 3.03 -2.22
CA LEU A 32 0.29 3.44 -2.34
C LEU A 32 -0.13 4.22 -1.09
N LYS A 33 -1.00 5.20 -1.30
CA LYS A 33 -1.83 5.80 -0.26
C LYS A 33 -3.28 5.43 -0.56
N ILE A 34 -3.91 4.74 0.37
CA ILE A 34 -5.27 4.25 0.25
C ILE A 34 -6.11 5.00 1.28
N ILE A 35 -7.19 5.63 0.82
CA ILE A 35 -8.13 6.35 1.68
C ILE A 35 -9.41 5.52 1.76
N PHE A 36 -9.81 5.19 2.98
CA PHE A 36 -11.05 4.46 3.25
C PHE A 36 -12.24 5.42 3.39
N ILE A 37 -13.47 4.88 3.31
CA ILE A 37 -14.72 5.65 3.46
C ILE A 37 -14.85 6.39 4.79
N ASN A 38 -14.14 5.95 5.85
CA ASN A 38 -14.10 6.61 7.16
C ASN A 38 -12.96 7.64 7.30
N ASP A 39 -12.34 8.03 6.19
CA ASP A 39 -11.19 8.94 6.12
C ASP A 39 -9.93 8.45 6.84
N SER A 40 -9.88 7.18 7.27
CA SER A 40 -8.62 6.54 7.64
C SER A 40 -7.75 6.31 6.41
N VAL A 41 -6.42 6.30 6.60
CA VAL A 41 -5.45 6.25 5.52
C VAL A 41 -4.46 5.11 5.76
N LEU A 42 -4.33 4.22 4.78
CA LEU A 42 -3.32 3.17 4.76
C LEU A 42 -2.25 3.50 3.73
N PHE A 43 -1.00 3.57 4.18
CA PHE A 43 0.15 3.54 3.31
C PHE A 43 0.63 2.10 3.16
N ALA A 44 0.69 1.62 1.92
CA ALA A 44 1.19 0.29 1.60
C ALA A 44 2.44 0.44 0.72
N LYS A 45 3.53 -0.24 1.10
CA LYS A 45 4.73 -0.34 0.26
C LYS A 45 5.04 -1.82 0.03
N GLU A 46 5.42 -2.17 -1.19
CA GLU A 46 5.94 -3.50 -1.51
C GLU A 46 7.15 -3.32 -2.42
N TYR A 47 8.21 -4.06 -2.12
CA TYR A 47 9.40 -4.25 -2.92
C TYR A 47 9.56 -5.75 -3.15
N ILE A 48 9.74 -6.12 -4.41
CA ILE A 48 10.01 -7.49 -4.83
C ILE A 48 11.17 -7.43 -5.81
N ASP A 49 12.17 -8.27 -5.59
CA ASP A 49 13.13 -8.64 -6.62
C ASP A 49 13.36 -10.16 -6.65
N SER A 50 14.42 -10.59 -7.33
CA SER A 50 14.79 -12.00 -7.46
C SER A 50 15.24 -12.66 -6.16
N ASN A 51 15.61 -11.89 -5.13
CA ASN A 51 16.23 -12.36 -3.89
C ASN A 51 15.41 -12.04 -2.63
N GLU A 52 14.71 -10.90 -2.60
CA GLU A 52 14.02 -10.41 -1.42
C GLU A 52 12.57 -10.00 -1.71
N LYS A 53 11.75 -10.09 -0.66
CA LYS A 53 10.36 -9.61 -0.68
C LYS A 53 10.05 -8.84 0.59
N ASN A 54 10.05 -7.52 0.46
CA ASN A 54 9.85 -6.59 1.56
C ASN A 54 8.50 -5.88 1.40
N TYR A 55 7.74 -5.75 2.48
CA TYR A 55 6.48 -5.01 2.45
C TYR A 55 6.16 -4.39 3.79
N SER A 56 5.47 -3.25 3.77
CA SER A 56 4.99 -2.63 4.99
C SER A 56 3.65 -1.96 4.81
N PHE A 57 2.93 -1.87 5.92
CA PHE A 57 1.63 -1.26 6.05
C PHE A 57 1.66 -0.27 7.21
N HIS A 58 1.19 0.94 6.97
CA HIS A 58 1.04 1.95 8.00
C HIS A 58 -0.36 2.55 7.92
N TRP A 59 -1.20 2.25 8.91
CA TRP A 59 -2.59 2.65 8.95
C TRP A 59 -2.81 3.68 10.05
N GLN A 60 -3.35 4.83 9.66
CA GLN A 60 -3.73 5.92 10.56
C GLN A 60 -5.22 6.24 10.44
N ASN A 61 -5.83 6.71 11.53
CA ASN A 61 -7.19 7.20 11.52
C ASN A 61 -7.29 8.59 10.86
N ASN A 62 -8.51 9.13 10.77
CA ASN A 62 -8.77 10.45 10.21
C ASN A 62 -8.18 11.63 11.01
N LYS A 63 -7.60 11.37 12.18
CA LYS A 63 -6.85 12.33 13.02
C LYS A 63 -5.33 12.14 12.92
N ASN A 64 -4.86 11.36 11.94
CA ASN A 64 -3.46 10.96 11.78
C ASN A 64 -2.88 10.20 12.98
N GLN A 65 -3.72 9.57 13.80
CA GLN A 65 -3.27 8.73 14.90
C GLN A 65 -3.07 7.32 14.37
N LEU A 66 -1.94 6.70 14.72
CA LEU A 66 -1.62 5.33 14.34
C LEU A 66 -2.71 4.37 14.85
N ILE A 67 -3.29 3.59 13.93
CA ILE A 67 -4.13 2.43 14.24
C ILE A 67 -3.25 1.18 14.30
N PHE A 68 -2.42 1.00 13.28
CA PHE A 68 -1.61 -0.21 13.10
C PHE A 68 -0.41 0.06 12.20
N SER A 69 0.72 -0.57 12.49
CA SER A 69 1.90 -0.58 11.62
C SER A 69 2.47 -1.98 11.57
N PHE A 70 2.86 -2.41 10.38
CA PHE A 70 3.53 -3.70 10.16
C PHE A 70 4.61 -3.54 9.11
N GLU A 71 5.73 -4.20 9.33
CA GLU A 71 6.84 -4.26 8.39
C GLU A 71 7.36 -5.70 8.34
N ASN A 72 7.57 -6.20 7.14
CA ASN A 72 8.22 -7.48 6.88
C ASN A 72 9.40 -7.26 5.96
N ASN A 73 10.58 -7.63 6.45
CA ASN A 73 11.83 -7.61 5.72
C ASN A 73 12.33 -9.06 5.64
N ASN A 74 12.34 -9.64 4.44
CA ASN A 74 12.74 -11.02 4.16
C ASN A 74 13.83 -11.06 3.10
#